data_AF-A0A0L9UZ55-F1
#
_entry.id   AF-A0A0L9UZ55-F1
#
_cell.length_a   1.000
_cell.length_b   1.000
_cell.length_c   1.000
_cell.angle_alpha   90.00
_cell.angle_beta   90.00
_cell.angle_gamma   90.00
#
_symmetry.space_group_name_H-M   'P 1'
#
loop_
_entity.id
_entity.type
_entity.pdbx_description
1 polymer ?
#
loop_
_entity_poly.entity_id
_entity_poly.type
_entity_poly.pdbx_seq_one_letter_code
_entity_poly.pdbx_strand_id
1 'polypeptide(L)'
;MNNEMTCAGKRSKAEFCCISHEFFRTAYANPNKIAVIHATGGAHLSREFRRENSTTTDFNGDIAALLEKHVESISPPFYDGDRCFTYSHVLDAVRSLSSRLRSILLGADDPHLITAQSPGSNGVNCEKRTVQKPESLETVMPSEEAIAESSEEYRPKIVGIYMPPSVEYIVAVLSVLWCGAAFLPLDPFWPNERILFVASSSNVDLIIGSQYSFGKRNLEKLDESHWLVKSSSCPVLNYSIDQKLQDCSGPTDLAWPCVNGKQRSFCYVMYTSGSTGKPKGVCGTEQGNLL
;
A
#
# COMPACT_ATOMS: atom_id res chain seq x y z
N MET A 1 1.24 5.70 31.95
CA MET A 1 -0.07 6.38 31.90
C MET A 1 -0.78 5.83 30.68
N ASN A 2 -1.74 4.94 30.93
CA ASN A 2 -2.46 4.18 29.90
C ASN A 2 -3.62 5.05 29.41
N ASN A 3 -3.67 5.35 28.11
CA ASN A 3 -4.83 5.96 27.49
C ASN A 3 -5.59 4.85 26.74
N GLU A 4 -6.47 4.15 27.46
CA GLU A 4 -7.50 3.33 26.81
C GLU A 4 -8.52 4.28 26.20
N MET A 5 -8.45 4.45 24.88
CA MET A 5 -9.45 5.19 24.11
C MET A 5 -10.69 4.29 23.97
N THR A 6 -11.56 4.35 24.97
CA THR A 6 -12.84 3.63 24.97
C THR A 6 -13.77 4.24 23.92
N CYS A 7 -14.11 3.47 22.88
CA CYS A 7 -15.16 3.82 21.93
C CYS A 7 -16.46 4.15 22.67
N ALA A 8 -16.87 5.41 22.63
CA ALA A 8 -18.14 5.85 23.17
C ALA A 8 -19.26 5.46 22.20
N GLY A 9 -20.10 4.51 22.63
CA GLY A 9 -21.31 4.10 21.90
C GLY A 9 -21.59 2.62 22.14
N LYS A 10 -22.57 2.32 22.99
CA LYS A 10 -23.01 0.96 23.32
C LYS A 10 -23.22 0.09 22.06
N ARG A 11 -22.25 -0.78 21.76
CA ARG A 11 -22.46 -2.04 21.05
C ARG A 11 -21.87 -3.16 21.90
N SER A 12 -22.76 -3.98 22.45
CA SER A 12 -22.43 -5.19 23.19
C SER A 12 -21.89 -6.27 22.25
N LYS A 13 -20.89 -7.02 22.73
CA LYS A 13 -20.03 -8.01 22.03
C LYS A 13 -18.95 -7.35 21.16
N ALA A 14 -17.70 -7.77 21.38
CA ALA A 14 -16.50 -7.25 20.72
C ALA A 14 -16.51 -7.57 19.21
N GLU A 15 -17.34 -6.86 18.45
CA GLU A 15 -17.32 -6.90 17.00
C GLU A 15 -16.17 -6.02 16.50
N PHE A 16 -15.31 -6.61 15.69
CA PHE A 16 -14.16 -5.94 15.10
C PHE A 16 -14.64 -4.79 14.20
N CYS A 17 -14.17 -3.56 14.43
CA CYS A 17 -14.68 -2.40 13.69
C CYS A 17 -14.05 -2.25 12.28
N CYS A 18 -12.85 -2.82 12.03
CA CYS A 18 -12.18 -2.83 10.73
C CYS A 18 -10.98 -3.81 10.67
N ILE A 19 -10.50 -4.14 9.46
CA ILE A 19 -9.39 -5.08 9.24
C ILE A 19 -8.11 -4.58 9.92
N SER A 20 -7.82 -3.30 9.79
CA SER A 20 -6.59 -2.73 10.32
C SER A 20 -6.57 -2.71 11.86
N HIS A 21 -7.72 -2.54 12.51
CA HIS A 21 -7.82 -2.67 13.96
C HIS A 21 -7.61 -4.10 14.43
N GLU A 22 -8.11 -5.08 13.69
CA GLU A 22 -7.94 -6.48 14.06
C GLU A 22 -6.48 -6.93 13.88
N PHE A 23 -5.84 -6.48 12.81
CA PHE A 23 -4.39 -6.63 12.64
C PHE A 23 -3.63 -6.00 13.81
N PHE A 24 -3.96 -4.76 14.19
CA PHE A 24 -3.29 -4.05 15.28
C PHE A 24 -3.39 -4.82 16.61
N ARG A 25 -4.59 -5.26 16.98
CA ARG A 25 -4.81 -6.04 18.21
C ARG A 25 -4.01 -7.34 18.20
N THR A 26 -4.08 -8.07 17.09
CA THR A 26 -3.36 -9.33 16.92
C THR A 26 -1.85 -9.12 17.01
N ALA A 27 -1.33 -8.10 16.34
CA ALA A 27 0.08 -7.78 16.30
C ALA A 27 0.61 -7.36 17.68
N TYR A 28 -0.15 -6.53 18.40
CA TYR A 28 0.19 -6.09 19.74
C TYR A 28 0.21 -7.25 20.74
N ALA A 29 -0.72 -8.20 20.63
CA ALA A 29 -0.76 -9.38 21.48
C ALA A 29 0.32 -10.42 21.14
N ASN A 30 0.90 -10.39 19.93
CA ASN A 30 1.80 -11.43 19.44
C ASN A 30 3.07 -10.86 18.76
N PRO A 31 3.80 -9.91 19.36
CA PRO A 31 4.82 -9.12 18.65
C PRO A 31 5.94 -9.97 18.04
N ASN A 32 6.31 -11.07 18.68
CA ASN A 32 7.42 -11.93 18.26
C ASN A 32 6.99 -13.10 17.33
N LYS A 33 5.69 -13.30 17.10
CA LYS A 33 5.24 -14.35 16.16
C LYS A 33 5.49 -13.91 14.73
N ILE A 34 5.89 -14.85 13.89
CA ILE A 34 6.05 -14.64 12.45
C ILE A 34 4.67 -14.33 11.86
N ALA A 35 4.54 -13.17 11.22
CA ALA A 35 3.32 -12.73 10.55
C ALA A 35 3.41 -12.97 9.04
N VAL A 36 4.58 -12.78 8.45
CA VAL A 36 4.82 -12.92 7.00
C VAL A 36 6.15 -13.63 6.77
N ILE A 37 6.13 -14.61 5.89
CA ILE A 37 7.35 -15.20 5.30
C ILE A 37 7.40 -14.71 3.86
N HIS A 38 8.41 -13.90 3.54
CA HIS A 38 8.71 -13.58 2.16
C HIS A 38 9.56 -14.69 1.59
N ALA A 39 8.93 -15.61 0.86
CA ALA A 39 9.63 -16.67 0.16
C ALA A 39 10.45 -16.09 -1.00
N THR A 40 11.77 -16.24 -0.96
CA THR A 40 12.58 -16.00 -2.16
C THR A 40 12.32 -17.16 -3.10
N GLY A 41 11.43 -16.97 -4.07
CA GLY A 41 10.91 -18.05 -4.92
C GLY A 41 12.00 -19.03 -5.35
N GLY A 42 11.66 -20.33 -5.39
CA GLY A 42 12.52 -21.51 -5.57
C GLY A 42 13.37 -21.58 -6.85
N ALA A 43 13.94 -20.47 -7.31
CA ALA A 43 15.02 -20.40 -8.27
C ALA A 43 16.26 -21.17 -7.80
N HIS A 44 16.40 -21.42 -6.49
CA HIS A 44 17.39 -22.38 -5.97
C HIS A 44 16.94 -23.82 -6.21
N LEU A 45 15.72 -24.20 -5.80
CA LEU A 45 15.19 -25.56 -6.00
C LEU A 45 15.16 -25.97 -7.48
N SER A 46 14.71 -25.10 -8.37
CA SER A 46 14.68 -25.37 -9.82
C SER A 46 16.07 -25.39 -10.47
N ARG A 47 17.10 -24.79 -9.85
CA ARG A 47 18.50 -24.86 -10.30
C ARG A 47 19.25 -26.05 -9.73
N GLU A 48 19.01 -26.41 -8.47
CA GLU A 48 19.53 -27.63 -7.83
C GLU A 48 18.94 -28.87 -8.50
N PHE A 49 17.62 -28.93 -8.72
CA PHE A 49 16.99 -30.00 -9.51
C PHE A 49 17.56 -30.11 -10.92
N ARG A 50 17.89 -28.99 -11.58
CA ARG A 50 18.44 -29.02 -12.95
C ARG A 50 19.94 -29.35 -12.99
N ARG A 51 20.66 -29.21 -11.86
CA ARG A 51 22.07 -29.57 -11.73
C ARG A 51 22.27 -31.02 -11.28
N GLU A 52 21.39 -31.56 -10.45
CA GLU A 52 21.49 -32.92 -9.93
C GLU A 52 20.83 -33.97 -10.87
N ASN A 53 19.75 -33.62 -11.57
CA ASN A 53 19.05 -34.57 -12.46
C ASN A 53 19.52 -34.54 -13.92
N SER A 54 20.74 -34.10 -14.22
CA SER A 54 21.35 -34.37 -15.54
C SER A 54 21.75 -35.84 -15.73
N THR A 55 21.43 -36.75 -14.78
CA THR A 55 21.81 -38.17 -14.85
C THR A 55 20.72 -39.21 -14.53
N THR A 56 19.47 -38.85 -14.25
CA THR A 56 18.42 -39.85 -13.93
C THR A 56 17.06 -39.50 -14.56
N THR A 57 16.44 -40.50 -15.20
CA THR A 57 15.27 -40.40 -16.07
C THR A 57 13.93 -40.66 -15.38
N ASP A 58 13.72 -40.27 -14.12
CA ASP A 58 12.42 -40.48 -13.46
C ASP A 58 11.94 -39.28 -12.61
N PHE A 59 11.58 -38.21 -13.33
CA PHE A 59 11.23 -36.90 -12.77
C PHE A 59 10.00 -36.89 -11.85
N ASN A 60 9.06 -37.84 -12.03
CA ASN A 60 7.79 -37.87 -11.29
C ASN A 60 7.87 -38.67 -9.98
N GLY A 61 8.80 -39.63 -9.86
CA GLY A 61 8.96 -40.43 -8.64
C GLY A 61 9.61 -39.64 -7.50
N ASP A 62 10.63 -38.84 -7.82
CA ASP A 62 11.41 -38.09 -6.83
C ASP A 62 10.65 -36.90 -6.21
N ILE A 63 9.75 -36.25 -6.98
CA ILE A 63 8.90 -35.16 -6.47
C ILE A 63 7.86 -35.72 -5.49
N ALA A 64 7.24 -36.86 -5.80
CA ALA A 64 6.26 -37.49 -4.91
C ALA A 64 6.90 -37.93 -3.58
N ALA A 65 8.08 -38.53 -3.63
CA ALA A 65 8.82 -38.96 -2.43
C ALA A 65 9.31 -37.78 -1.55
N LEU A 66 9.71 -36.66 -2.17
CA LEU A 66 10.09 -35.44 -1.43
C LEU A 66 8.89 -34.74 -0.79
N LEU A 67 7.75 -34.70 -1.49
CA LEU A 67 6.51 -34.14 -0.97
C LEU A 67 6.00 -34.98 0.20
N GLU A 68 6.00 -36.32 0.10
CA GLU A 68 5.59 -37.23 1.18
C GLU A 68 6.42 -37.06 2.46
N LYS A 69 7.73 -36.84 2.33
CA LYS A 69 8.63 -36.63 3.49
C LYS A 69 8.42 -35.30 4.21
N HIS A 70 7.73 -34.35 3.59
CA HIS A 70 7.47 -33.01 4.13
C HIS A 70 6.03 -32.81 4.64
N VAL A 71 5.16 -33.84 4.51
CA VAL A 71 3.78 -33.81 5.03
C VAL A 71 3.71 -33.88 6.56
N GLU A 72 4.77 -34.29 7.26
CA GLU A 72 4.77 -34.47 8.72
C GLU A 72 4.99 -33.17 9.52
N SER A 73 5.38 -32.06 8.88
CA SER A 73 5.59 -30.76 9.56
C SER A 73 4.42 -29.82 9.33
N ILE A 74 3.73 -29.45 10.42
CA ILE A 74 2.64 -28.44 10.43
C ILE A 74 3.18 -27.02 10.11
N SER A 75 4.50 -26.83 10.16
CA SER A 75 5.18 -25.60 9.75
C SER A 75 5.63 -25.69 8.28
N PRO A 76 5.30 -24.71 7.42
CA PRO A 76 5.85 -24.65 6.07
C PRO A 76 7.40 -24.62 6.14
N PRO A 77 8.09 -25.38 5.27
CA PRO A 77 9.55 -25.39 5.25
C PRO A 77 10.10 -23.99 4.93
N PHE A 78 11.13 -23.57 5.67
CA PHE A 78 11.90 -22.37 5.36
C PHE A 78 13.01 -22.72 4.38
N TYR A 79 13.14 -21.97 3.30
CA TYR A 79 14.20 -22.14 2.31
C TYR A 79 15.31 -21.10 2.51
N ASP A 80 16.52 -21.41 2.03
CA ASP A 80 17.63 -20.46 2.05
C ASP A 80 17.27 -19.20 1.25
N GLY A 81 17.49 -18.04 1.85
CA GLY A 81 17.07 -16.73 1.32
C GLY A 81 15.70 -16.23 1.79
N ASP A 82 14.85 -17.08 2.38
CA ASP A 82 13.55 -16.64 2.89
C ASP A 82 13.71 -15.62 4.01
N ARG A 83 12.90 -14.56 3.98
CA ARG A 83 12.90 -13.51 5.01
C ARG A 83 11.65 -13.59 5.86
N CYS A 84 11.84 -13.71 7.18
CA CYS A 84 10.75 -13.76 8.15
C CYS A 84 10.50 -12.38 8.77
N PHE A 85 9.24 -11.97 8.80
CA PHE A 85 8.80 -10.73 9.42
C PHE A 85 7.83 -11.05 10.55
N THR A 86 8.16 -10.61 11.76
CA THR A 86 7.29 -10.74 12.92
C THR A 86 6.15 -9.73 12.86
N TYR A 87 5.13 -9.92 13.70
CA TYR A 87 4.07 -8.92 13.84
C TYR A 87 4.62 -7.53 14.25
N SER A 88 5.65 -7.46 15.10
CA SER A 88 6.28 -6.17 15.44
C SER A 88 6.91 -5.50 14.22
N HIS A 89 7.67 -6.24 13.40
CA HIS A 89 8.25 -5.69 12.17
C HIS A 89 7.17 -5.15 11.23
N VAL A 90 6.09 -5.90 11.00
CA VAL A 90 5.01 -5.47 10.11
C VAL A 90 4.25 -4.29 10.71
N LEU A 91 3.96 -4.30 12.02
CA LEU A 91 3.24 -3.21 12.69
C LEU A 91 4.01 -1.89 12.67
N ASP A 92 5.32 -1.92 12.92
CA ASP A 92 6.17 -0.73 12.90
C ASP A 92 6.28 -0.16 11.48
N ALA A 93 6.41 -1.04 10.49
CA ALA A 93 6.40 -0.67 9.08
C ALA A 93 5.06 -0.03 8.66
N VAL A 94 3.94 -0.61 9.09
CA VAL A 94 2.59 -0.08 8.84
C VAL A 94 2.40 1.29 9.51
N ARG A 95 2.82 1.47 10.77
CA ARG A 95 2.73 2.78 11.46
C ARG A 95 3.54 3.85 10.72
N SER A 96 4.77 3.52 10.36
CA SER A 96 5.67 4.41 9.62
C SER A 96 5.07 4.84 8.28
N LEU A 97 4.65 3.88 7.45
CA LEU A 97 4.05 4.18 6.15
C LEU A 97 2.71 4.90 6.28
N SER A 98 1.85 4.53 7.23
CA SER A 98 0.56 5.22 7.47
C SER A 98 0.76 6.70 7.83
N SER A 99 1.75 7.00 8.68
CA SER A 99 2.09 8.38 9.03
C SER A 99 2.51 9.18 7.80
N ARG A 100 3.37 8.60 6.95
CA ARG A 100 3.83 9.24 5.70
C ARG A 100 2.68 9.45 4.72
N LEU A 101 1.87 8.42 4.49
CA LEU A 101 0.72 8.48 3.60
C LEU A 101 -0.26 9.57 4.02
N ARG A 102 -0.57 9.71 5.31
CA ARG A 102 -1.46 10.77 5.79
C ARG A 102 -0.88 12.16 5.51
N SER A 103 0.39 12.39 5.80
CA SER A 103 1.06 13.66 5.51
C SER A 103 1.01 13.99 4.02
N ILE A 104 1.37 13.03 3.16
CA ILE A 104 1.36 13.18 1.70
C ILE A 104 -0.06 13.46 1.19
N LEU A 105 -1.06 12.72 1.67
CA LEU A 105 -2.46 12.91 1.28
C LEU A 105 -3.04 14.25 1.78
N LEU A 106 -2.40 14.91 2.75
CA LEU A 106 -2.71 16.27 3.19
C LEU A 106 -1.88 17.36 2.46
N GLY A 107 -1.03 16.96 1.50
CA GLY A 107 -0.22 17.86 0.68
C GLY A 107 1.17 18.16 1.23
N ALA A 108 1.63 17.44 2.25
CA ALA A 108 3.02 17.55 2.71
C ALA A 108 3.98 16.83 1.75
N ASP A 109 5.24 17.27 1.74
CA ASP A 109 6.31 16.64 0.96
C ASP A 109 6.86 15.39 1.66
N ASP A 110 7.47 14.48 0.89
CA ASP A 110 8.19 13.30 1.39
C ASP A 110 9.44 13.06 0.53
N PRO A 111 10.63 12.80 1.13
CA PRO A 111 11.86 12.65 0.35
C PRO A 111 11.86 11.53 -0.70
N HIS A 112 10.91 10.60 -0.64
CA HIS A 112 10.76 9.49 -1.57
C HIS A 112 9.53 9.64 -2.46
N LEU A 113 8.88 10.80 -2.43
CA LEU A 113 7.78 11.17 -3.31
C LEU A 113 8.35 11.73 -4.61
N ILE A 114 7.98 11.11 -5.72
CA ILE A 114 8.31 11.58 -7.06
C ILE A 114 7.04 12.22 -7.63
N THR A 115 7.06 13.54 -7.77
CA THR A 115 5.96 14.30 -8.39
C THR A 115 6.18 14.41 -9.89
N ALA A 116 5.12 14.32 -10.68
CA ALA A 116 5.20 14.55 -12.12
C ALA A 116 5.74 15.96 -12.41
N GLN A 117 6.76 16.08 -13.27
CA GLN A 117 7.22 17.39 -13.72
C GLN A 117 6.10 18.06 -14.52
N SER A 118 5.72 19.28 -14.12
CA SER A 118 4.84 20.10 -14.95
C SER A 118 5.54 20.38 -16.29
N PRO A 119 4.89 20.19 -17.45
CA PRO A 119 5.49 20.53 -18.73
C PRO A 119 5.55 22.06 -18.85
N GLY A 120 6.63 22.67 -18.37
CA GLY A 120 6.85 24.12 -18.49
C GLY A 120 7.61 24.74 -17.33
N SER A 121 8.90 24.45 -17.21
CA SER A 121 9.86 25.28 -16.49
C SER A 121 11.20 25.23 -17.21
N ASN A 122 11.21 25.63 -18.48
CA ASN A 122 12.46 26.07 -19.10
C ASN A 122 12.88 27.36 -18.41
N GLY A 123 14.10 27.34 -17.87
CA GLY A 123 14.66 28.39 -17.03
C GLY A 123 14.50 29.79 -17.62
N VAL A 124 13.83 30.64 -16.85
CA VAL A 124 14.09 32.08 -16.88
C VAL A 124 14.73 32.41 -15.54
N ASN A 125 16.02 32.74 -15.60
CA ASN A 125 16.72 33.42 -14.52
C ASN A 125 15.92 34.68 -14.18
N CYS A 126 15.30 34.73 -12.99
CA CYS A 126 14.71 35.96 -12.50
C CYS A 126 15.56 36.46 -11.33
N GLU A 127 16.45 37.39 -11.66
CA GLU A 127 17.18 38.19 -10.69
C GLU A 127 16.23 38.83 -9.69
N LYS A 128 16.72 38.97 -8.45
CA LYS A 128 16.09 39.71 -7.36
C LYS A 128 15.53 41.04 -7.85
N ARG A 129 14.20 41.16 -7.93
CA ARG A 129 13.52 42.45 -7.93
C ARG A 129 12.49 42.48 -6.81
N THR A 130 12.82 43.25 -5.79
CA THR A 130 11.92 43.75 -4.76
C THR A 130 10.75 44.45 -5.44
N VAL A 131 9.53 43.98 -5.20
CA VAL A 131 8.31 44.68 -5.62
C VAL A 131 7.42 44.92 -4.40
N GLN A 132 7.06 46.19 -4.25
CA GLN A 132 6.25 46.78 -3.21
C GLN A 132 4.79 46.28 -3.25
N LYS A 133 4.17 46.27 -2.08
CA LYS A 133 2.73 46.09 -1.82
C LYS A 133 1.87 47.10 -2.61
N PRO A 134 0.70 46.67 -3.12
CA PRO A 134 -0.57 47.32 -2.74
C PRO A 134 -1.63 46.23 -2.44
N GLU A 135 -2.15 46.10 -1.23
CA GLU A 135 -3.30 46.82 -0.63
C GLU A 135 -4.64 46.66 -1.38
N SER A 136 -5.46 45.79 -0.78
CA SER A 136 -6.94 45.73 -0.74
C SER A 136 -7.73 45.56 -2.04
N LEU A 137 -8.30 44.35 -2.18
CA LEU A 137 -9.70 44.16 -2.55
C LEU A 137 -10.19 42.91 -1.82
N GLU A 138 -11.02 43.13 -0.80
CA GLU A 138 -11.73 42.08 -0.08
C GLU A 138 -12.53 41.24 -1.07
N THR A 139 -12.23 39.94 -1.13
CA THR A 139 -13.20 38.95 -1.56
C THR A 139 -13.25 37.92 -0.45
N VAL A 140 -14.37 37.99 0.26
CA VAL A 140 -14.77 37.18 1.39
C VAL A 140 -14.55 35.70 1.06
N MET A 141 -13.58 35.08 1.75
CA MET A 141 -13.48 33.64 1.86
C MET A 141 -14.73 33.14 2.60
N PRO A 142 -15.51 32.19 2.06
CA PRO A 142 -16.48 31.50 2.89
C PRO A 142 -15.70 30.70 3.94
N SER A 143 -15.89 31.09 5.19
CA SER A 143 -15.59 30.35 6.40
C SER A 143 -16.02 28.88 6.30
N GLU A 144 -15.29 28.01 6.98
CA GLU A 144 -15.46 26.54 7.07
C GLU A 144 -16.79 26.05 7.67
N GLU A 145 -17.87 26.82 7.55
CA GLU A 145 -19.18 26.52 8.12
C GLU A 145 -20.28 26.85 7.11
N ALA A 146 -20.58 25.90 6.21
CA ALA A 146 -21.93 25.65 5.66
C ALA A 146 -21.90 24.59 4.54
N ILE A 147 -21.74 23.32 4.89
CA ILE A 147 -22.50 22.24 4.22
C ILE A 147 -22.93 21.28 5.33
N ALA A 148 -24.12 21.54 5.88
CA ALA A 148 -24.90 20.52 6.53
C ALA A 148 -25.55 19.67 5.44
N GLU A 149 -24.86 18.60 5.02
CA GLU A 149 -25.51 17.41 4.50
C GLU A 149 -25.00 16.19 5.29
N SER A 150 -25.96 15.51 5.89
CA SER A 150 -25.85 14.40 6.81
C SER A 150 -25.42 13.11 6.10
N SER A 151 -24.19 13.02 5.60
CA SER A 151 -23.64 11.72 5.22
C SER A 151 -22.79 11.18 6.37
N GLU A 152 -23.30 10.14 7.04
CA GLU A 152 -22.51 9.25 7.90
C GLU A 152 -21.39 8.55 7.09
N GLU A 153 -21.43 8.69 5.77
CA GLU A 153 -20.54 8.06 4.81
C GLU A 153 -19.61 9.09 4.13
N TYR A 154 -18.33 8.75 3.95
CA TYR A 154 -17.38 9.55 3.17
C TYR A 154 -16.77 8.75 2.02
N ARG A 155 -16.45 9.44 0.91
CA ARG A 155 -15.74 8.84 -0.21
C ARG A 155 -14.23 8.85 0.07
N PRO A 156 -13.56 7.68 0.15
CA PRO A 156 -12.14 7.63 0.43
C PRO A 156 -11.31 8.08 -0.78
N LYS A 157 -10.11 8.62 -0.50
CA LYS A 157 -9.04 8.76 -1.49
C LYS A 157 -8.59 7.38 -1.98
N ILE A 158 -8.14 7.29 -3.23
CA ILE A 158 -7.70 6.03 -3.85
C ILE A 158 -6.18 6.03 -3.96
N VAL A 159 -5.55 5.04 -3.35
CA VAL A 159 -4.10 4.85 -3.40
C VAL A 159 -3.77 3.60 -4.22
N GLY A 160 -3.06 3.79 -5.33
CA GLY A 160 -2.57 2.71 -6.16
C GLY A 160 -1.40 1.98 -5.49
N ILE A 161 -1.36 0.66 -5.58
CA ILE A 161 -0.23 -0.16 -5.08
C ILE A 161 0.41 -0.85 -6.28
N TYR A 162 1.54 -0.30 -6.73
CA TYR A 162 2.35 -0.81 -7.84
C TYR A 162 3.50 -1.67 -7.31
N MET A 163 3.19 -2.89 -6.88
CA MET A 163 4.16 -3.82 -6.29
C MET A 163 3.75 -5.27 -6.57
N PRO A 164 4.71 -6.20 -6.74
CA PRO A 164 4.41 -7.62 -6.70
C PRO A 164 4.00 -8.07 -5.28
N PRO A 165 3.34 -9.25 -5.16
CA PRO A 165 3.08 -9.86 -3.85
C PRO A 165 4.36 -9.95 -3.01
N SER A 166 4.35 -9.33 -1.85
CA SER A 166 5.50 -9.17 -0.96
C SER A 166 5.05 -8.71 0.43
N VAL A 167 5.96 -8.74 1.41
CA VAL A 167 5.71 -8.10 2.71
C VAL A 167 5.39 -6.61 2.57
N GLU A 168 6.02 -5.91 1.62
CA GLU A 168 5.78 -4.49 1.36
C GLU A 168 4.37 -4.25 0.80
N TYR A 169 3.88 -5.15 -0.05
CA TYR A 169 2.49 -5.11 -0.52
C TYR A 169 1.51 -5.21 0.65
N ILE A 170 1.75 -6.13 1.60
CA ILE A 170 0.91 -6.28 2.80
C ILE A 170 0.95 -5.01 3.66
N VAL A 171 2.16 -4.47 3.89
CA VAL A 171 2.34 -3.22 4.64
C VAL A 171 1.63 -2.05 3.94
N ALA A 172 1.74 -1.93 2.62
CA ALA A 172 1.07 -0.89 1.84
C ALA A 172 -0.46 -0.97 1.97
N VAL A 173 -1.05 -2.15 1.79
CA VAL A 173 -2.50 -2.36 1.96
C VAL A 173 -2.96 -1.94 3.35
N LEU A 174 -2.31 -2.47 4.40
CA LEU A 174 -2.69 -2.18 5.78
C LEU A 174 -2.55 -0.68 6.10
N SER A 175 -1.54 -0.02 5.55
CA SER A 175 -1.28 1.41 5.75
C SER A 175 -2.31 2.31 5.07
N VAL A 176 -2.69 1.97 3.83
CA VAL A 176 -3.77 2.65 3.10
C VAL A 176 -5.09 2.53 3.85
N LEU A 177 -5.41 1.33 4.33
CA LEU A 177 -6.62 1.08 5.11
C LEU A 177 -6.60 1.82 6.45
N TRP A 178 -5.44 1.95 7.11
CA TRP A 178 -5.28 2.74 8.34
C TRP A 178 -5.55 4.22 8.09
N CYS A 179 -5.09 4.76 6.96
CA CYS A 179 -5.39 6.15 6.59
C CYS A 179 -6.86 6.41 6.25
N GLY A 180 -7.70 5.37 6.22
CA GLY A 180 -9.09 5.50 5.78
C GLY A 180 -9.25 5.70 4.28
N ALA A 181 -8.18 5.46 3.52
CA ALA A 181 -8.19 5.45 2.06
C ALA A 181 -8.59 4.05 1.53
N ALA A 182 -8.78 3.97 0.21
CA ALA A 182 -9.04 2.73 -0.50
C ALA A 182 -7.85 2.35 -1.36
N PHE A 183 -7.46 1.08 -1.35
CA PHE A 183 -6.35 0.61 -2.18
C PHE A 183 -6.81 0.13 -3.55
N LEU A 184 -5.97 0.34 -4.57
CA LEU A 184 -6.16 -0.16 -5.93
C LEU A 184 -4.90 -0.95 -6.33
N PRO A 185 -4.96 -2.28 -6.49
CA PRO A 185 -3.81 -3.03 -6.97
C PRO A 185 -3.49 -2.67 -8.42
N LEU A 186 -2.22 -2.34 -8.66
CA LEU A 186 -1.65 -2.11 -9.98
C LEU A 186 -0.55 -3.15 -10.19
N ASP A 187 -0.90 -4.31 -10.75
CA ASP A 187 0.07 -5.39 -10.94
C ASP A 187 1.17 -4.95 -11.91
N PRO A 188 2.45 -4.94 -11.50
CA PRO A 188 3.54 -4.55 -12.38
C PRO A 188 3.75 -5.45 -13.59
N PHE A 189 3.15 -6.65 -13.62
CA PHE A 189 3.19 -7.57 -14.75
C PHE A 189 2.05 -7.37 -15.75
N TRP A 190 1.14 -6.42 -15.51
CA TRP A 190 0.16 -6.01 -16.52
C TRP A 190 0.80 -5.17 -17.63
N PRO A 191 0.22 -5.15 -18.85
CA PRO A 191 0.65 -4.21 -19.87
C PRO A 191 0.59 -2.77 -19.38
N ASN A 192 1.61 -1.95 -19.67
CA ASN A 192 1.71 -0.56 -19.21
C ASN A 192 0.44 0.26 -19.50
N GLU A 193 -0.12 0.11 -20.71
CA GLU A 193 -1.36 0.78 -21.11
C GLU A 193 -2.55 0.44 -20.20
N ARG A 194 -2.64 -0.83 -19.75
CA ARG A 194 -3.68 -1.25 -18.81
C ARG A 194 -3.50 -0.57 -17.46
N ILE A 195 -2.27 -0.46 -16.98
CA ILE A 195 -1.95 0.19 -15.70
C ILE A 195 -2.33 1.67 -15.75
N LEU A 196 -1.94 2.37 -16.82
CA LEU A 196 -2.32 3.78 -17.03
C LEU A 196 -3.84 3.95 -17.14
N PHE A 197 -4.51 3.06 -17.86
CA PHE A 197 -5.97 3.09 -17.98
C PHE A 197 -6.66 2.90 -16.62
N VAL A 198 -6.22 1.92 -15.83
CA VAL A 198 -6.80 1.62 -14.51
C VAL A 198 -6.54 2.76 -13.53
N ALA A 199 -5.31 3.32 -13.52
CA ALA A 199 -4.96 4.44 -12.65
C ALA A 199 -5.75 5.72 -13.01
N SER A 200 -5.82 6.06 -14.30
CA SER A 200 -6.57 7.24 -14.76
C SER A 200 -8.08 7.10 -14.55
N SER A 201 -8.66 5.94 -14.88
CA SER A 201 -10.11 5.69 -14.71
C SER A 201 -10.57 5.70 -13.26
N SER A 202 -9.64 5.52 -12.31
CA SER A 202 -9.95 5.50 -10.87
C SER A 202 -9.66 6.81 -10.15
N ASN A 203 -9.13 7.84 -10.84
CA ASN A 203 -8.67 9.08 -10.21
C ASN A 203 -7.74 8.83 -9.01
N VAL A 204 -6.70 8.01 -9.20
CA VAL A 204 -5.73 7.67 -8.14
C VAL A 204 -5.05 8.94 -7.60
N ASP A 205 -5.10 9.13 -6.28
CA ASP A 205 -4.49 10.27 -5.57
C ASP A 205 -2.97 10.11 -5.40
N LEU A 206 -2.51 8.88 -5.20
CA LEU A 206 -1.11 8.52 -4.95
C LEU A 206 -0.85 7.09 -5.40
N ILE A 207 0.32 6.81 -5.97
CA ILE A 207 0.79 5.44 -6.22
C ILE A 207 1.93 5.11 -5.26
N ILE A 208 1.87 3.97 -4.57
CA ILE A 208 2.98 3.43 -3.79
C ILE A 208 3.71 2.39 -4.64
N GLY A 209 5.01 2.59 -4.85
CA GLY A 209 5.91 1.69 -5.56
C GLY A 209 6.95 1.07 -4.63
N SER A 210 7.39 -0.15 -4.92
CA SER A 210 8.46 -0.79 -4.16
C SER A 210 9.82 -0.34 -4.70
N GLN A 211 10.73 0.03 -3.79
CA GLN A 211 12.11 0.35 -4.13
C GLN A 211 12.94 -0.91 -4.42
N TYR A 212 12.55 -2.07 -3.89
CA TYR A 212 13.29 -3.33 -4.00
C TYR A 212 12.36 -4.51 -4.28
N SER A 213 12.48 -5.07 -5.48
CA SER A 213 11.84 -6.36 -5.81
C SER A 213 12.62 -7.50 -5.15
N PHE A 214 12.12 -7.99 -4.02
CA PHE A 214 12.59 -9.24 -3.42
C PHE A 214 12.54 -10.36 -4.46
N GLY A 215 13.70 -10.87 -4.88
CA GLY A 215 13.84 -12.09 -5.67
C GLY A 215 13.39 -12.06 -7.14
N LYS A 216 12.59 -11.08 -7.61
CA LYS A 216 12.27 -10.95 -9.04
C LYS A 216 13.20 -9.94 -9.72
N ARG A 217 14.04 -10.45 -10.62
CA ARG A 217 15.11 -9.74 -11.33
C ARG A 217 14.73 -8.55 -12.22
N ASN A 218 13.46 -8.19 -12.40
CA ASN A 218 13.08 -7.30 -13.50
C ASN A 218 12.07 -6.20 -13.13
N LEU A 219 12.01 -5.74 -11.87
CA LEU A 219 11.31 -4.47 -11.62
C LEU A 219 12.32 -3.33 -11.79
N GLU A 220 12.09 -2.50 -12.80
CA GLU A 220 12.85 -1.28 -13.00
C GLU A 220 12.72 -0.40 -11.76
N LYS A 221 13.79 0.31 -11.44
CA LYS A 221 13.75 1.30 -10.37
C LYS A 221 12.69 2.35 -10.72
N LEU A 222 11.75 2.58 -9.82
CA LEU A 222 10.81 3.70 -9.93
C LEU A 222 11.57 5.00 -9.64
N ASP A 223 12.14 5.62 -10.67
CA ASP A 223 12.69 6.97 -10.60
C ASP A 223 11.98 7.88 -11.63
N GLU A 224 12.42 9.14 -11.72
CA GLU A 224 11.86 10.11 -12.67
C GLU A 224 11.92 9.64 -14.14
N SER A 225 12.80 8.69 -14.46
CA SER A 225 12.94 8.15 -15.80
C SER A 225 11.93 7.04 -16.12
N HIS A 226 11.33 6.43 -15.10
CA HIS A 226 10.43 5.29 -15.22
C HIS A 226 9.14 5.67 -15.96
N TRP A 227 8.66 4.79 -16.86
CA TRP A 227 7.51 5.05 -17.72
C TRP A 227 6.24 5.39 -16.93
N LEU A 228 6.04 4.76 -15.76
CA LEU A 228 4.86 5.01 -14.91
C LEU A 228 4.88 6.45 -14.40
N VAL A 229 6.04 6.96 -13.99
CA VAL A 229 6.21 8.32 -13.48
C VAL A 229 6.03 9.34 -14.62
N LYS A 230 6.58 9.05 -15.81
CA LYS A 230 6.48 9.95 -16.96
C LYS A 230 5.08 10.05 -17.56
N SER A 231 4.36 8.93 -17.60
CA SER A 231 3.06 8.83 -18.26
C SER A 231 1.88 9.02 -17.31
N SER A 232 2.11 8.95 -15.99
CA SER A 232 1.10 9.23 -14.97
C SER A 232 1.23 10.65 -14.46
N SER A 233 0.11 11.36 -14.34
CA SER A 233 0.07 12.65 -13.61
C SER A 233 0.03 12.47 -12.09
N CYS A 234 -0.10 11.23 -11.61
CA CYS A 234 -0.20 10.90 -10.19
C CYS A 234 1.19 10.80 -9.56
N PRO A 235 1.42 11.40 -8.37
CA PRO A 235 2.68 11.25 -7.65
C PRO A 235 2.94 9.78 -7.26
N VAL A 236 4.22 9.42 -7.19
CA VAL A 236 4.67 8.06 -6.87
C VAL A 236 5.53 8.08 -5.62
N LEU A 237 5.08 7.42 -4.55
CA LEU A 237 5.84 7.22 -3.32
C LEU A 237 6.65 5.92 -3.43
N ASN A 238 7.97 6.04 -3.43
CA ASN A 238 8.84 4.87 -3.27
C ASN A 238 8.92 4.44 -1.82
N TYR A 239 8.67 3.16 -1.60
CA TYR A 239 8.66 2.56 -0.28
C TYR A 239 9.57 1.33 -0.22
N SER A 240 10.27 1.18 0.91
CA SER A 240 10.99 -0.03 1.28
C SER A 240 10.78 -0.32 2.75
N ILE A 241 10.55 -1.60 3.09
CA ILE A 241 10.43 -2.02 4.50
C ILE A 241 11.75 -1.91 5.26
N ASP A 242 12.89 -1.96 4.55
CA ASP A 242 14.23 -1.83 5.14
C ASP A 242 14.66 -0.38 5.30
N GLN A 243 13.84 0.57 4.84
CA GLN A 243 14.09 1.99 4.94
C GLN A 243 14.09 2.42 6.42
N LYS A 244 15.29 2.57 7.00
CA LYS A 244 15.48 3.16 8.33
C LYS A 244 15.18 4.66 8.23
N LEU A 245 13.98 5.05 8.63
CA LEU A 245 13.66 6.45 8.82
C LEU A 245 14.13 6.89 10.20
N GLN A 246 14.97 7.91 10.25
CA GLN A 246 15.24 8.63 11.50
C GLN A 246 13.95 9.35 11.90
N ASP A 247 13.43 8.99 13.08
CA ASP A 247 12.39 9.67 13.84
C ASP A 247 11.30 10.39 13.03
N CYS A 248 10.29 9.63 12.59
CA CYS A 248 8.98 10.20 12.32
C CYS A 248 8.39 10.70 13.65
N SER A 249 8.77 11.91 14.06
CA SER A 249 8.31 12.62 15.26
C SER A 249 6.88 13.17 15.08
N GLY A 250 6.04 12.47 14.31
CA GLY A 250 4.63 12.81 14.15
C GLY A 250 3.79 12.15 15.26
N PRO A 251 2.61 12.69 15.59
CA PRO A 251 1.72 12.03 16.53
C PRO A 251 1.40 10.62 16.05
N THR A 252 1.88 9.63 16.79
CA THR A 252 1.69 8.19 16.52
C THR A 252 0.25 7.75 16.76
N ASP A 253 -0.56 8.64 17.33
CA ASP A 253 -1.97 8.43 17.66
C ASP A 253 -2.85 8.81 16.47
N LEU A 254 -2.69 8.05 15.40
CA LEU A 254 -3.60 8.12 14.26
C LEU A 254 -4.96 7.56 14.68
N ALA A 255 -5.91 8.46 14.95
CA ALA A 255 -7.30 8.07 15.15
C ALA A 255 -7.79 7.26 13.94
N TRP A 256 -8.23 6.04 14.22
CA TRP A 256 -8.68 5.11 13.19
C TRP A 256 -9.95 5.61 12.49
N PRO A 257 -10.15 5.28 11.20
CA PRO A 257 -11.35 5.68 10.48
C PRO A 257 -12.64 5.26 11.19
N CYS A 258 -12.68 4.05 11.77
CA CYS A 258 -13.84 3.54 12.49
C CYS A 258 -14.13 4.30 13.81
N VAL A 259 -13.14 5.01 14.38
CA VAL A 259 -13.30 5.77 15.64
C VAL A 259 -13.96 7.12 15.39
N ASN A 260 -13.83 7.66 14.17
CA ASN A 260 -14.39 8.96 13.82
C ASN A 260 -15.89 8.93 13.51
N GLY A 261 -16.57 7.79 13.70
CA GLY A 261 -18.02 7.63 13.52
C GLY A 261 -18.51 7.75 12.07
N LYS A 262 -17.62 8.11 11.12
CA LYS A 262 -17.92 8.16 9.69
C LYS A 262 -17.46 6.87 9.01
N GLN A 263 -18.36 6.24 8.27
CA GLN A 263 -18.08 5.05 7.49
C GLN A 263 -17.48 5.43 6.13
N ARG A 264 -16.43 4.75 5.67
CA ARG A 264 -15.96 4.93 4.28
C ARG A 264 -16.83 4.14 3.32
N SER A 265 -17.14 4.70 2.16
CA SER A 265 -18.03 4.06 1.18
C SER A 265 -17.43 2.82 0.50
N PHE A 266 -16.11 2.72 0.46
CA PHE A 266 -15.39 1.54 -0.01
C PHE A 266 -13.98 1.46 0.58
N CYS A 267 -13.33 0.32 0.42
CA CYS A 267 -12.01 0.00 1.00
C CYS A 267 -11.00 -0.41 -0.07
N TYR A 268 -11.50 -0.85 -1.22
CA TYR A 268 -10.67 -1.17 -2.37
C TYR A 268 -11.45 -0.98 -3.67
N VAL A 269 -10.69 -0.85 -4.75
CA VAL A 269 -11.21 -0.87 -6.13
C VAL A 269 -10.51 -2.00 -6.87
N MET A 270 -11.27 -2.90 -7.48
CA MET A 270 -10.74 -4.02 -8.28
C MET A 270 -11.24 -3.92 -9.71
N TYR A 271 -10.38 -4.23 -10.69
CA TYR A 271 -10.76 -4.20 -12.10
C TYR A 271 -10.95 -5.61 -12.66
N THR A 272 -12.14 -5.86 -13.20
CA THR A 272 -12.49 -7.12 -13.86
C THR A 272 -12.53 -6.95 -15.37
N SER A 273 -12.39 -8.06 -16.11
CA SER A 273 -12.65 -8.08 -17.56
C SER A 273 -14.12 -7.74 -17.82
N GLY A 274 -14.36 -6.59 -18.44
CA GLY A 274 -15.70 -6.21 -18.84
C GLY A 274 -16.14 -6.98 -20.08
N SER A 275 -17.44 -7.33 -20.16
CA SER A 275 -18.06 -7.93 -21.35
C SER A 275 -17.92 -7.07 -22.62
N THR A 276 -17.69 -5.77 -22.47
CA THR A 276 -17.48 -4.79 -23.54
C THR A 276 -16.00 -4.65 -23.95
N GLY A 277 -15.11 -5.51 -23.44
CA GLY A 277 -13.66 -5.48 -23.69
C GLY A 277 -12.90 -4.43 -22.88
N LYS A 278 -13.57 -3.43 -22.29
CA LYS A 278 -12.97 -2.45 -21.38
C LYS A 278 -13.05 -2.93 -19.92
N PRO A 279 -11.94 -2.89 -19.15
CA PRO A 279 -11.96 -3.23 -17.74
C PRO A 279 -12.96 -2.39 -16.94
N LYS A 280 -13.67 -2.99 -15.98
CA LYS A 280 -14.64 -2.30 -15.12
C LYS A 280 -14.15 -2.27 -13.67
N GLY A 281 -14.13 -1.09 -13.05
CA GLY A 281 -13.81 -0.92 -11.63
C GLY A 281 -14.99 -1.29 -10.74
N VAL A 282 -14.75 -2.14 -9.75
CA VAL A 282 -15.71 -2.57 -8.74
C VAL A 282 -15.20 -2.14 -7.38
N CYS A 283 -16.00 -1.34 -6.66
CA CYS A 283 -15.72 -0.93 -5.30
C CYS A 283 -16.18 -2.01 -4.32
N GLY A 284 -15.33 -2.37 -3.35
CA GLY A 284 -15.70 -3.30 -2.29
C GLY A 284 -15.38 -2.76 -0.89
N THR A 285 -16.02 -3.33 0.12
CA THR A 285 -15.92 -2.94 1.52
C THR A 285 -15.19 -4.02 2.34
N GLU A 286 -14.84 -3.75 3.60
CA GLU A 286 -14.20 -4.75 4.47
C GLU A 286 -15.11 -5.93 4.83
N GLN A 287 -16.42 -5.68 4.91
CA GLN A 287 -17.41 -6.72 5.06
C GLN A 287 -17.69 -7.25 3.66
N GLY A 288 -17.25 -8.47 3.38
CA GLY A 288 -17.60 -9.15 2.14
C GLY A 288 -19.12 -9.21 2.04
N ASN A 289 -19.71 -8.40 1.16
CA ASN A 289 -21.08 -8.60 0.74
C ASN A 289 -21.07 -9.85 -0.15
N LEU A 290 -21.08 -11.02 0.49
CA LEU A 290 -21.60 -12.23 -0.13
C LEU A 290 -23.09 -11.95 -0.40
N LEU A 291 -23.37 -11.42 -1.60
CA LEU A 291 -24.71 -11.43 -2.17
C LEU A 291 -25.15 -12.88 -2.39
#